data_AF-A0A935DYS7-F1
#
_entry.id   AF-A0A935DYS7-F1
#
_cell.length_a   1.000
_cell.length_b   1.000
_cell.length_c   1.000
_cell.angle_alpha   90.00
_cell.angle_beta   90.00
_cell.angle_gamma   90.00
#
_symmetry.space_group_name_H-M   'P 1'
#
loop_
_entity.id
_entity.type
_entity.pdbx_description
1 polymer ?
#
loop_
_entity_poly.entity_id
_entity_poly.type
_entity_poly.pdbx_seq_one_letter_code
_entity_poly.pdbx_strand_id
1 'polypeptide(L)'
;MNQFPIRLKRVAVFAGIFILILFVIEFNTRLEELNRLNEQRDETRTLATQSVQTQIALQTQVAYAASTEAVEKWVRTDGHYLQEGDQPVIPVEIPGSAPVIVNTPIPSPTPMQNWEIWRALFFDQ
;
A
#
# COMPACT_ATOMS: atom_id res chain seq x y z
N MET A 1 -15.41 4.85 -75.51
CA MET A 1 -14.82 4.54 -74.18
C MET A 1 -13.61 5.42 -73.97
N ASN A 2 -13.71 6.45 -73.12
CA ASN A 2 -12.64 7.41 -72.89
C ASN A 2 -11.45 6.76 -72.20
N GLN A 3 -10.31 6.77 -72.89
CA GLN A 3 -9.04 6.39 -72.30
C GLN A 3 -8.56 7.54 -71.41
N PHE A 4 -8.59 7.34 -70.10
CA PHE A 4 -7.89 8.22 -69.17
C PHE A 4 -6.39 7.95 -69.31
N PRO A 5 -5.55 8.92 -69.72
CA PRO A 5 -4.11 8.75 -69.72
C PRO A 5 -3.61 8.86 -68.27
N ILE A 6 -3.72 7.76 -67.54
CA ILE A 6 -3.27 7.67 -66.15
C ILE A 6 -1.75 7.84 -66.15
N ARG A 7 -1.26 8.96 -65.60
CA ARG A 7 0.18 9.17 -65.41
C ARG A 7 0.67 8.28 -64.27
N LEU A 8 1.25 7.12 -64.61
CA LEU A 8 1.81 6.12 -63.68
C LEU A 8 2.64 6.73 -62.52
N LYS A 9 3.46 7.75 -62.81
CA LYS A 9 4.23 8.48 -61.78
C LYS A 9 3.34 9.10 -60.70
N ARG A 10 2.21 9.68 -61.08
CA ARG A 10 1.25 10.29 -60.15
C ARG A 10 0.56 9.23 -59.30
N VAL A 11 0.19 8.10 -59.90
CA VAL A 11 -0.39 6.96 -59.16
C VAL A 11 0.60 6.38 -58.15
N ALA A 12 1.86 6.21 -58.53
CA ALA A 12 2.90 5.72 -57.62
C ALA A 12 3.12 6.64 -56.42
N VAL A 13 3.10 7.96 -56.63
CA VAL A 13 3.21 8.95 -55.53
C VAL A 13 2.02 8.85 -54.59
N PHE A 14 0.79 8.79 -55.11
CA PHE A 14 -0.41 8.64 -54.26
C PHE A 14 -0.44 7.32 -53.51
N ALA A 15 -0.03 6.21 -54.15
CA ALA A 15 0.10 4.91 -53.50
C ALA A 15 1.15 4.95 -52.38
N GLY A 16 2.30 5.60 -52.62
CA GLY A 16 3.34 5.77 -51.60
C GLY A 16 2.87 6.57 -50.39
N ILE A 17 2.16 7.69 -50.62
CA ILE A 17 1.57 8.50 -49.55
C ILE A 17 0.55 7.67 -48.76
N PHE A 18 -0.31 6.92 -49.45
CA PHE A 18 -1.32 6.08 -48.80
C PHE A 18 -0.67 5.01 -47.89
N ILE A 19 0.37 4.33 -48.38
CA ILE A 19 1.14 3.36 -47.59
C ILE A 19 1.76 4.04 -46.37
N LEU A 20 2.32 5.24 -46.54
CA LEU A 20 2.97 5.97 -45.46
C LEU A 20 1.97 6.37 -44.37
N ILE A 21 0.75 6.78 -44.75
CA ILE A 21 -0.34 7.06 -43.81
C ILE A 21 -0.70 5.80 -43.00
N LEU A 22 -0.88 4.65 -43.68
CA LEU A 22 -1.17 3.39 -43.00
C LEU A 22 -0.05 3.00 -42.04
N PHE A 23 1.21 3.21 -42.43
CA PHE A 23 2.35 2.91 -41.59
C PHE A 23 2.38 3.77 -40.32
N VAL A 24 2.06 5.06 -40.44
CA VAL A 24 1.97 5.97 -39.29
C VAL A 24 0.84 5.56 -38.35
N ILE A 25 -0.30 5.14 -38.88
CA ILE A 25 -1.44 4.67 -38.05
C ILE A 25 -1.07 3.40 -37.29
N GLU A 26 -0.51 2.40 -37.98
CA GLU A 26 -0.11 1.13 -37.38
C GLU A 26 0.99 1.34 -36.33
N PHE A 27 1.98 2.18 -36.64
CA PHE A 27 3.07 2.50 -35.72
C PHE A 27 2.55 3.19 -34.45
N ASN A 28 1.70 4.20 -34.60
CA ASN A 28 1.12 4.89 -33.45
C ASN A 28 0.28 3.95 -32.58
N THR A 29 -0.57 3.12 -33.19
CA THR A 29 -1.39 2.13 -32.46
C THR A 29 -0.51 1.16 -31.66
N ARG A 30 0.58 0.67 -32.28
CA ARG A 30 1.52 -0.23 -31.59
C ARG A 30 2.28 0.45 -30.46
N LEU A 31 2.66 1.71 -30.64
CA LEU A 31 3.35 2.48 -29.61
C LEU A 31 2.43 2.75 -28.41
N GLU A 32 1.17 3.11 -28.67
CA GLU A 32 0.16 3.30 -27.63
C GLU A 32 -0.09 2.02 -26.85
N GLU A 33 -0.27 0.89 -27.55
CA GLU A 33 -0.44 -0.42 -26.91
C GLU A 33 0.78 -0.79 -26.06
N LEU A 34 2.00 -0.58 -26.57
CA LEU A 34 3.23 -0.85 -25.83
C LEU A 34 3.35 0.01 -24.58
N ASN A 35 3.01 1.29 -24.66
CA ASN A 35 3.02 2.19 -23.51
C ASN A 35 1.99 1.75 -22.46
N ARG A 36 0.76 1.43 -22.89
CA ARG A 36 -0.30 0.93 -22.01
C ARG A 36 0.11 -0.37 -21.29
N LEU A 37 0.70 -1.31 -22.02
CA LEU A 37 1.16 -2.58 -21.44
C LEU A 37 2.31 -2.39 -20.45
N ASN A 38 3.23 -1.45 -20.72
CA ASN A 38 4.31 -1.14 -19.78
C ASN A 38 3.78 -0.50 -18.49
N GLU A 39 2.83 0.44 -18.60
CA GLU A 39 2.20 1.07 -17.43
C GLU A 39 1.51 0.02 -16.55
N GLN A 40 0.67 -0.85 -17.13
CA GLN A 40 0.02 -1.95 -16.42
C GLN A 40 1.01 -2.91 -15.76
N ARG A 41 2.12 -3.21 -16.44
CA ARG A 41 3.19 -4.06 -15.92
C ARG A 41 3.86 -3.42 -14.72
N ASP A 42 4.16 -2.12 -14.77
CA ASP A 42 4.86 -1.41 -13.70
C ASP A 42 3.97 -1.21 -12.46
N GLU A 43 2.67 -0.96 -12.66
CA GLU A 43 1.67 -0.99 -11.58
C GLU A 43 1.60 -2.38 -10.93
N THR A 44 1.47 -3.44 -11.73
CA THR A 44 1.38 -4.82 -11.23
C THR A 44 2.65 -5.22 -10.47
N ARG A 45 3.83 -4.82 -10.95
CA ARG A 45 5.11 -5.06 -10.28
C ARG A 45 5.20 -4.35 -8.93
N THR A 46 4.71 -3.12 -8.86
CA THR A 46 4.66 -2.37 -7.60
C THR A 46 3.78 -3.09 -6.58
N LEU A 47 2.57 -3.49 -6.99
CA LEU A 47 1.64 -4.22 -6.14
C LEU A 47 2.21 -5.57 -5.67
N ALA A 48 2.85 -6.33 -6.57
CA ALA A 48 3.49 -7.60 -6.23
C ALA A 48 4.64 -7.39 -5.24
N THR A 49 5.47 -6.37 -5.42
CA THR A 49 6.59 -6.06 -4.52
C THR A 49 6.08 -5.69 -3.13
N GLN A 50 5.05 -4.85 -3.04
CA GLN A 50 4.41 -4.49 -1.76
C GLN A 50 3.81 -5.71 -1.05
N SER A 51 3.14 -6.59 -1.80
CA SER A 51 2.57 -7.82 -1.24
C SER A 51 3.64 -8.77 -0.71
N VAL A 52 4.74 -8.94 -1.45
CA VAL A 52 5.86 -9.79 -1.02
C VAL A 52 6.53 -9.21 0.24
N GLN A 53 6.78 -7.90 0.28
CA GLN A 53 7.34 -7.25 1.47
C GLN A 53 6.44 -7.41 2.69
N THR A 54 5.13 -7.23 2.51
CA THR A 54 4.13 -7.42 3.58
C THR A 54 4.13 -8.87 4.06
N GLN A 55 4.18 -9.84 3.14
CA GLN A 55 4.25 -11.25 3.49
C GLN A 55 5.51 -11.59 4.28
N ILE A 56 6.68 -11.07 3.86
CA ILE A 56 7.93 -11.26 4.59
C ILE A 56 7.82 -10.65 5.99
N ALA A 57 7.33 -9.42 6.12
CA ALA A 57 7.16 -8.76 7.41
C ALA A 57 6.22 -9.55 8.35
N LEU A 58 5.09 -10.03 7.84
CA LEU A 58 4.16 -10.87 8.60
C LEU A 58 4.79 -12.21 8.99
N GLN A 59 5.53 -12.84 8.09
CA GLN A 59 6.22 -14.10 8.37
C GLN A 59 7.28 -13.91 9.46
N THR A 60 8.03 -12.80 9.43
CA THR A 60 8.99 -12.44 10.48
C THR A 60 8.30 -12.22 11.82
N GLN A 61 7.15 -11.53 11.85
CA GLN A 61 6.38 -11.32 13.08
C GLN A 61 5.87 -12.66 13.66
N VAL A 62 5.38 -13.56 12.82
CA VAL A 62 4.93 -14.90 13.25
C VAL A 62 6.12 -15.70 13.81
N ALA A 63 7.26 -15.68 13.12
CA ALA A 63 8.47 -16.36 13.59
C ALA A 63 8.95 -15.80 14.95
N TYR A 64 8.95 -14.49 15.12
CA TYR A 64 9.26 -13.84 16.39
C TYR A 64 8.24 -14.23 17.47
N ALA A 65 6.93 -14.18 17.18
CA ALA A 65 5.90 -14.55 18.15
C ALA A 65 6.00 -16.02 18.61
N ALA A 66 6.53 -16.91 17.77
CA ALA A 66 6.81 -18.31 18.11
C ALA A 66 8.17 -18.53 18.81
N SER A 67 8.98 -17.48 18.97
CA SER A 67 10.31 -17.58 19.57
C SER A 67 10.26 -17.56 21.11
N THR A 68 11.28 -18.14 21.73
CA THR A 68 11.50 -18.06 23.18
C THR A 68 11.75 -16.63 23.65
N GLU A 69 12.29 -15.76 22.79
CA GLU A 69 12.55 -14.35 23.08
C GLU A 69 11.25 -13.58 23.27
N ALA A 70 10.23 -13.86 22.45
CA ALA A 70 8.89 -13.30 22.62
C ALA A 70 8.22 -13.78 23.91
N VAL A 71 8.41 -15.07 24.26
CA VAL A 71 7.92 -15.62 25.54
C VAL A 71 8.60 -14.93 26.71
N GLU A 72 9.94 -14.81 26.69
CA GLU A 72 10.71 -14.14 27.74
C GLU A 72 10.27 -12.68 27.91
N LYS A 73 10.10 -11.95 26.81
CA LYS A 73 9.60 -10.57 26.86
C LYS A 73 8.23 -10.50 27.53
N TRP A 74 7.29 -11.36 27.12
CA TRP A 74 5.94 -11.40 27.71
C TRP A 74 5.98 -11.75 29.20
N VAL A 75 6.79 -12.75 29.58
CA VAL A 75 7.01 -13.19 30.97
C VAL A 75 7.41 -12.00 31.86
N ARG A 76 8.25 -11.09 31.35
CA ARG A 76 8.72 -9.90 32.08
C ARG A 76 7.74 -8.73 32.09
N THR A 77 7.07 -8.42 30.98
CA THR A 77 6.15 -7.27 30.93
C THR A 77 4.77 -7.57 31.47
N ASP A 78 4.15 -8.63 30.98
CA ASP A 78 2.71 -8.87 31.15
C ASP A 78 2.43 -10.06 32.08
N GLY A 79 3.29 -11.09 32.04
CA GLY A 79 3.17 -12.26 32.88
C GLY A 79 3.59 -12.02 34.34
N HIS A 80 4.31 -10.93 34.62
CA HIS A 80 4.86 -10.59 35.93
C HIS A 80 5.65 -11.73 36.59
N TYR A 81 6.26 -12.59 35.80
CA TYR A 81 7.09 -13.69 36.28
C TYR A 81 8.50 -13.17 36.60
N LEU A 82 9.05 -13.65 37.71
CA LEU A 82 10.38 -13.31 38.19
C LEU A 82 11.39 -14.37 37.78
N GLN A 83 12.61 -13.97 37.45
CA GLN A 83 13.73 -14.88 37.29
C GLN A 83 14.40 -15.16 38.64
N GLU A 84 15.09 -16.29 38.72
CA GLU A 84 15.90 -16.63 39.88
C GLU A 84 16.95 -15.53 40.16
N GLY A 85 16.82 -14.87 41.32
CA GLY A 85 17.63 -13.73 41.72
C GLY A 85 16.91 -12.37 41.69
N ASP A 86 15.75 -12.26 41.06
CA ASP A 86 14.95 -11.02 41.07
C ASP A 86 14.34 -10.77 42.47
N GLN A 87 14.41 -9.52 42.94
CA GLN A 87 13.73 -9.09 44.17
C GLN A 87 12.47 -8.27 43.82
N PRO A 88 11.25 -8.79 44.08
CA PRO A 88 10.03 -8.03 43.83
C PRO A 88 9.96 -6.85 44.80
N VAL A 89 10.00 -5.63 44.25
CA VAL A 89 9.73 -4.41 45.02
C VAL A 89 8.25 -4.12 44.92
N ILE A 90 7.53 -4.29 46.04
CA ILE A 90 6.14 -3.87 46.17
C ILE A 90 6.16 -2.45 46.74
N PRO A 91 5.71 -1.43 46.00
CA PRO A 91 5.56 -0.10 46.56
C PRO A 91 4.52 -0.16 47.68
N VAL A 92 4.95 0.05 48.92
CA VAL A 92 4.07 0.27 50.06
C VAL A 92 3.88 1.76 50.23
N GLU A 93 2.62 2.19 50.35
CA GLU A 93 2.28 3.57 50.64
C GLU A 93 2.83 3.95 52.01
N ILE A 94 3.54 5.07 52.09
CA ILE A 94 4.04 5.61 53.35
C ILE A 94 2.83 6.20 54.10
N PRO A 95 2.55 5.80 55.37
CA PRO A 95 1.44 6.36 56.13
C PRO A 95 1.56 7.88 56.25
N GLY A 96 0.61 8.62 55.65
CA GLY A 96 0.61 10.09 55.64
C GLY A 96 1.03 10.75 54.32
N SER A 97 1.43 9.97 53.30
CA SER A 97 1.63 10.50 51.94
C SER A 97 0.28 10.79 51.27
N ALA A 98 0.22 11.90 50.53
CA ALA A 98 -0.94 12.18 49.68
C ALA A 98 -1.08 11.04 48.64
N PRO A 99 -2.31 10.56 48.35
CA PRO A 99 -2.52 9.52 47.36
C PRO A 99 -1.92 9.94 46.03
N VAL A 100 -1.23 9.01 45.36
CA VAL A 100 -0.72 9.23 44.00
C VAL A 100 -1.94 9.43 43.11
N ILE A 101 -2.11 10.65 42.58
CA ILE A 101 -3.14 10.93 41.58
C ILE A 101 -2.71 10.24 40.30
N VAL A 102 -3.21 9.03 40.10
CA VAL A 102 -3.12 8.33 38.83
C VAL A 102 -3.97 9.13 37.85
N ASN A 103 -3.33 9.84 36.92
CA ASN A 103 -4.04 10.50 35.83
C ASN A 103 -4.90 9.45 35.13
N THR A 104 -6.23 9.65 35.18
CA THR A 104 -7.14 8.78 34.45
C THR A 104 -6.75 8.84 32.99
N PRO A 105 -6.47 7.71 32.32
CA PRO A 105 -6.15 7.72 30.91
C PRO A 105 -7.30 8.40 30.17
N ILE A 106 -6.96 9.41 29.37
CA ILE A 106 -7.92 10.10 28.51
C ILE A 106 -8.50 9.01 27.60
N PRO A 107 -9.83 8.83 27.54
CA PRO A 107 -10.40 7.82 26.66
C PRO A 107 -9.90 8.07 25.24
N SER A 108 -9.32 7.03 24.62
CA SER A 108 -8.98 7.10 23.21
C SER A 108 -10.27 7.38 22.43
N PRO A 109 -10.28 8.37 21.51
CA PRO A 109 -11.47 8.66 20.73
C PRO A 109 -11.91 7.40 20.00
N THR A 110 -13.18 7.03 20.18
CA THR A 110 -13.78 5.90 19.45
C THR A 110 -13.64 6.17 17.95
N PRO A 111 -13.03 5.26 17.18
CA PRO A 111 -12.88 5.47 15.75
C PRO A 111 -14.27 5.55 15.10
N MET A 112 -14.57 6.71 14.51
CA MET A 112 -15.82 6.94 13.79
C MET A 112 -15.86 6.05 12.55
N GLN A 113 -17.00 5.40 12.31
CA GLN A 113 -17.21 4.70 11.04
C GLN A 113 -17.31 5.71 9.89
N ASN A 114 -16.89 5.32 8.69
CA ASN A 114 -16.84 6.21 7.52
C ASN A 114 -18.15 6.98 7.28
N TRP A 115 -19.30 6.36 7.50
CA TRP A 115 -20.61 7.01 7.33
C TRP A 115 -20.89 8.09 8.38
N GLU A 116 -20.37 7.94 9.60
CA GLU A 116 -20.49 8.93 10.68
C GLU A 116 -19.68 10.18 10.35
N ILE A 117 -18.51 10.01 9.71
CA ILE A 117 -17.66 11.09 9.22
C ILE A 117 -18.39 11.90 8.15
N TRP A 118 -18.98 11.21 7.17
CA TRP A 118 -19.76 11.87 6.12
C TRP A 118 -20.96 12.62 6.69
N ARG A 119 -21.69 12.02 7.62
CA ARG A 119 -22.83 12.68 8.28
C ARG A 119 -22.39 13.93 9.04
N ALA A 120 -21.29 13.87 9.81
CA ALA A 120 -20.78 15.02 10.55
C ALA A 120 -20.36 16.17 9.61
N LEU A 121 -19.67 15.86 8.51
CA LEU A 121 -19.23 16.87 7.52
C LEU A 121 -20.38 17.64 6.86
N PHE A 122 -21.53 17.00 6.66
CA PHE A 122 -22.66 17.60 5.95
C PHE A 122 -23.74 18.20 6.87
N PHE A 123 -23.82 17.77 8.13
CA PHE A 123 -24.97 18.08 9.00
C PHE A 123 -24.61 18.60 10.40
N ASP A 124 -23.34 18.64 10.78
CA ASP A 124 -22.89 19.16 12.09
C ASP A 124 -22.17 20.51 11.87
N GLN A 125 -22.95 21.61 11.81
CA GLN A 125 -22.49 23.00 11.89
C GLN A 125 -23.15 23.70 13.07
#